data_AF-A0A6V7LY99-F1
#
_entry.id   AF-A0A6V7LY99-F1
#
_cell.length_a   1.000
_cell.length_b   1.000
_cell.length_c   1.000
_cell.angle_alpha   90.00
_cell.angle_beta   90.00
_cell.angle_gamma   90.00
#
_symmetry.space_group_name_H-M   'P 1'
#
loop_
_entity.id
_entity.type
_entity.pdbx_description
1 polymer ?
#
loop_
_entity_poly.entity_id
_entity_poly.type
_entity_poly.pdbx_seq_one_letter_code
_entity_poly.pdbx_strand_id
1 'polypeptide(L)' 'LDKSNHTQVTIQNVDYELSGEFSCEVATDAPIFRAEFHNAKLIVA' A
#
# COMPACT_ATOMS: atom_id res chain seq x y z
N LEU A 1 -5.16 6.68 -9.31
CA LEU A 1 -4.44 6.90 -8.03
C LEU A 1 -4.87 8.18 -7.33
N ASP A 2 -5.79 8.95 -7.91
CA ASP A 2 -6.19 10.31 -7.52
C ASP A 2 -6.85 10.43 -6.13
N LYS A 3 -7.21 9.29 -5.51
CA LYS A 3 -7.71 9.21 -4.13
C LYS A 3 -6.65 8.74 -3.12
N SER A 4 -5.42 8.47 -3.58
CA SER A 4 -4.32 8.11 -2.71
C SER A 4 -3.67 9.38 -2.15
N ASN A 5 -3.15 9.29 -0.94
CA ASN A 5 -2.43 10.36 -0.26
C ASN A 5 -1.17 9.79 0.43
N HIS A 6 -0.49 10.62 1.22
CA HIS A 6 0.75 10.26 1.91
C HIS A 6 0.64 9.08 2.89
N THR A 7 -0.56 8.73 3.37
CA THR A 7 -0.78 7.67 4.37
C THR A 7 -1.73 6.58 3.89
N GLN A 8 -2.40 6.78 2.76
CA GLN A 8 -3.42 5.86 2.23
C GLN A 8 -3.28 5.68 0.73
N VAL A 9 -3.19 4.43 0.29
CA VAL A 9 -3.21 4.07 -1.13
C VAL A 9 -4.58 3.50 -1.49
N THR A 10 -5.21 4.06 -2.51
CA THR A 10 -6.49 3.57 -3.04
C THR A 10 -6.26 2.86 -4.37
N ILE A 11 -6.54 1.55 -4.39
CA ILE A 11 -6.53 0.72 -5.59
C ILE A 11 -7.97 0.61 -6.09
N GLN A 12 -8.18 0.86 -7.38
CA GLN A 12 -9.48 0.79 -8.05
C GLN A 12 -9.46 -0.35 -9.08
N ASN A 13 -10.65 -0.83 -9.47
CA ASN A 13 -10.81 -1.95 -10.41
C ASN A 13 -10.07 -3.21 -9.91
N VAL A 14 -10.32 -3.57 -8.66
CA VAL A 14 -9.72 -4.75 -8.03
C VAL A 14 -10.55 -5.98 -8.37
N ASP A 15 -9.96 -6.95 -9.05
CA ASP A 15 -10.56 -8.26 -9.31
C ASP A 15 -10.23 -9.25 -8.19
N TYR A 16 -10.96 -10.37 -8.12
CA TYR A 16 -10.75 -11.42 -7.10
C TYR A 16 -9.30 -11.94 -7.06
N GLU A 17 -8.61 -11.97 -8.20
CA GLU A 17 -7.20 -12.38 -8.31
C GLU A 17 -6.22 -11.42 -7.61
N LEU A 18 -6.63 -10.17 -7.39
CA LEU A 18 -5.85 -9.16 -6.68
C LEU A 18 -6.13 -9.16 -5.17
N SER A 19 -6.90 -10.12 -4.64
CA SER A 19 -7.04 -10.31 -3.20
C SER A 19 -5.76 -10.89 -2.59
N GLY A 20 -5.36 -10.41 -1.41
CA GLY A 20 -4.10 -10.84 -0.80
C GLY A 20 -3.58 -9.91 0.29
N GLU A 21 -2.38 -10.19 0.78
CA GLU A 21 -1.63 -9.26 1.62
C GLU A 21 -0.81 -8.32 0.75
N PHE A 22 -0.93 -7.03 1.02
CA PHE A 22 -0.17 -5.97 0.38
C PHE A 22 0.69 -5.30 1.42
N SER A 23 1.95 -5.04 1.08
CA SER A 23 2.87 -4.26 1.88
C SER A 23 3.10 -2.90 1.23
N CYS A 24 3.05 -1.84 2.03
CA CYS A 24 3.46 -0.51 1.64
C CYS A 24 4.77 -0.17 2.35
N GLU A 25 5.78 0.27 1.59
CA GLU A 25 7.03 0.78 2.12
C GLU A 25 6.96 2.30 2.20
N VAL A 26 7.22 2.85 3.39
CA VAL A 26 7.37 4.29 3.59
C VAL A 26 8.86 4.61 3.65
N ALA A 27 9.36 5.25 2.59
CA ALA A 27 10.72 5.76 2.53
C ALA A 27 10.73 7.27 2.81
N THR A 28 11.65 7.72 3.67
CA THR A 28 11.97 9.14 3.85
C THR A 28 13.23 9.49 3.06
N ASP A 29 13.41 10.74 2.64
CA ASP A 29 14.52 11.24 1.79
C ASP A 29 15.93 11.13 2.43
N ALA A 30 16.08 10.39 3.53
CA ALA A 30 17.34 10.13 4.20
C ALA A 30 17.92 8.78 3.75
N PRO A 31 19.22 8.71 3.43
CA PRO A 31 19.80 7.57 2.70
C PRO A 31 19.86 6.26 3.51
N ILE A 32 19.60 6.28 4.82
CA ILE A 32 19.82 5.13 5.70
C ILE A 32 18.89 5.22 6.92
N PHE A 33 18.22 4.12 7.28
CA PHE A 33 17.48 3.88 8.53
C PHE A 33 16.05 4.39 8.67
N ARG A 34 15.13 3.79 7.91
CA ARG A 34 13.91 3.10 8.41
C ARG A 34 12.91 3.04 7.26
N ALA A 35 13.01 1.99 6.45
CA ALA A 35 11.89 1.56 5.62
C ALA A 35 10.87 0.93 6.58
N GLU A 36 9.77 1.65 6.84
CA GLU A 36 8.65 1.10 7.59
C GLU A 36 7.74 0.36 6.62
N PHE A 37 7.51 -0.94 6.90
CA PHE A 37 6.62 -1.78 6.11
C PHE A 37 5.28 -1.92 6.83
N HIS A 38 4.20 -1.54 6.14
CA HIS A 38 2.85 -1.71 6.63
C HIS A 38 2.11 -2.75 5.79
N ASN A 39 1.64 -3.82 6.43
CA ASN A 39 0.86 -4.85 5.78
C ASN A 39 -0.63 -4.54 5.90
N ALA A 40 -1.35 -4.70 4.80
CA ALA A 40 -2.80 -4.58 4.73
C ALA A 40 -3.37 -5.75 3.94
N LYS A 41 -4.46 -6.33 4.45
CA LYS A 41 -5.20 -7.39 3.75
C LYS A 41 -6.27 -6.76 2.87
N LEU A 42 -6.21 -7.04 1.58
CA LEU A 42 -7.23 -6.62 0.62
C LEU A 42 -8.23 -7.77 0.42
N ILE A 43 -9.49 -7.51 0.78
CA ILE A 43 -10.60 -8.44 0.62
C ILE A 43 -11.56 -7.84 -0.42
N VAL A 44 -11.79 -8.57 -1.50
CA VAL A 44 -12.75 -8.22 -2.56
C VAL A 44 -14.03 -9.00 -2.29
N ALA A 45 -15.17 -8.32 -2.28
CA ALA A 45 -16.50 -8.88 -2.03
C ALA A 45 -17.25 -9.12 -3.34
#